data_AF-A0A5C9F054-F1
#
_entry.id   AF-A0A5C9F054-F1
#
_cell.length_a   1.000
_cell.length_b   1.000
_cell.length_c   1.000
_cell.angle_alpha   90.00
_cell.angle_beta   90.00
_cell.angle_gamma   90.00
#
_symmetry.space_group_name_H-M   'P 1'
#
loop_
_entity.id
_entity.type
_entity.pdbx_description
1 polymer ?
#
loop_
_entity_poly.entity_id
_entity_poly.type
_entity_poly.pdbx_seq_one_letter_code
_entity_poly.pdbx_strand_id
1 'polypeptide(L)'
;MLLQINLIHDSFVVLNFFSLFIILYLVYIVAKKIERDKILSNTAGFALYLVTFGIFVFYTGLTFMYPEIEPILIDWISVILILYYGGMVLYIFLNEYEQKKFSSKEKENRKFSYVMTLISLGGYSIFVILSLFGIYDPLISFIIIIIPFIIATNGIMNKFRVLEIVKRKNPNIWFYTGLALSGFSNFLFSFALYFGPWMLYLRYICVILGSFLMVYGWQLLPNLSELDWMLKMEELFVIHNKTSSLLFKYNFQKETKKNEGKIDSDLASSAIGGINALLSEILKSKGHINEIDYSGKTISFSHGMHSICILIADGPAEEFRYRLEMFHLNFENEYKEELDIFSGEITPFEKSEPLVREYLF
;
A
#
# COMPACT_ATOMS: atom_id res chain seq x y z
N MET A 1 39.50 6.39 -34.75
CA MET A 1 38.84 7.43 -33.93
C MET A 1 38.93 6.95 -32.49
N LEU A 2 39.89 7.48 -31.72
CA LEU A 2 40.06 7.12 -30.30
C LEU A 2 38.83 7.61 -29.54
N LEU A 3 38.25 6.76 -28.69
CA LEU A 3 37.20 7.14 -27.74
C LEU A 3 37.72 8.31 -26.88
N GLN A 4 37.36 9.54 -27.22
CA GLN A 4 37.52 10.66 -26.31
C GLN A 4 36.48 10.48 -25.21
N ILE A 5 36.90 9.89 -24.09
CA ILE A 5 36.07 9.72 -22.91
C ILE A 5 35.78 11.12 -22.37
N ASN A 6 34.52 11.55 -22.50
CA ASN A 6 34.04 12.77 -21.87
C ASN A 6 33.30 12.35 -20.59
N LEU A 7 34.07 12.19 -19.52
CA LEU A 7 33.57 11.70 -18.22
C LEU A 7 32.31 12.42 -17.74
N ILE A 8 32.18 13.72 -18.03
CA ILE A 8 31.01 14.53 -17.64
C ILE A 8 29.76 14.08 -18.40
N HIS A 9 29.86 13.99 -19.73
CA HIS A 9 28.77 13.53 -20.60
C HIS A 9 28.40 12.07 -20.30
N ASP A 10 29.40 11.18 -20.21
CA ASP A 10 29.20 9.76 -19.94
C ASP A 10 28.50 9.56 -18.57
N SER A 11 28.86 10.38 -17.57
CA SER A 11 28.18 10.35 -16.25
C SER A 11 26.71 10.78 -16.34
N PHE A 12 26.37 11.76 -17.18
CA PHE A 12 24.97 12.15 -17.38
C PHE A 12 24.15 11.05 -18.03
N VAL A 13 24.71 10.40 -19.05
CA VAL A 13 24.06 9.27 -19.73
C VAL A 13 23.78 8.16 -18.71
N VAL A 14 24.79 7.76 -17.94
CA VAL A 14 24.64 6.72 -16.91
C VAL A 14 23.57 7.09 -15.87
N LEU A 15 23.60 8.33 -15.34
CA LEU A 15 22.63 8.76 -14.32
C LEU A 15 21.20 8.82 -14.86
N ASN A 16 21.00 9.25 -16.11
CA ASN A 16 19.67 9.29 -16.71
C ASN A 16 19.09 7.88 -16.89
N PHE A 17 19.85 6.96 -17.49
CA PHE A 17 19.41 5.58 -17.66
C PHE A 17 19.19 4.89 -16.31
N PHE A 18 20.05 5.14 -15.33
CA PHE A 18 19.88 4.60 -13.99
C PHE A 18 18.62 5.17 -13.31
N SER A 19 18.34 6.47 -13.45
CA SER A 19 17.11 7.08 -12.93
C SER A 19 15.85 6.46 -13.55
N LEU A 20 15.85 6.24 -14.88
CA LEU A 20 14.75 5.59 -15.57
C LEU A 20 14.57 4.14 -15.08
N PHE A 21 15.66 3.40 -14.92
CA PHE A 21 15.63 2.04 -14.39
C PHE A 21 14.98 1.97 -13.00
N ILE A 22 15.33 2.88 -12.08
CA ILE A 22 14.72 2.92 -10.74
C ILE A 22 13.23 3.32 -10.81
N ILE A 23 12.84 4.25 -11.68
CA ILE A 23 11.43 4.59 -11.89
C ILE A 23 10.66 3.38 -12.43
N LEU A 24 11.20 2.66 -13.43
CA LEU A 24 10.57 1.46 -13.97
C LEU A 24 10.48 0.34 -12.92
N TYR A 25 11.47 0.21 -12.04
CA TYR A 25 11.40 -0.70 -10.91
C TYR A 25 10.28 -0.29 -9.93
N LEU A 26 10.13 1.00 -9.64
CA LEU A 26 9.00 1.51 -8.84
C LEU A 26 7.66 1.21 -9.52
N VAL A 27 7.54 1.43 -10.84
CA VAL A 27 6.34 1.06 -11.63
C VAL A 27 6.05 -0.43 -11.46
N TYR A 28 7.05 -1.30 -11.59
CA TYR A 28 6.88 -2.74 -11.41
C TYR A 28 6.37 -3.10 -10.01
N ILE A 29 6.97 -2.51 -8.97
CA ILE A 29 6.57 -2.74 -7.57
C ILE A 29 5.13 -2.27 -7.31
N VAL A 30 4.73 -1.13 -7.87
CA VAL A 30 3.35 -0.61 -7.78
C VAL A 30 2.39 -1.50 -8.56
N ALA A 31 2.74 -1.87 -9.79
CA ALA A 31 1.91 -2.68 -10.68
C ALA A 31 1.69 -4.09 -10.14
N LYS A 32 2.69 -4.68 -9.45
CA LYS A 32 2.57 -5.99 -8.80
C LYS A 32 1.46 -6.03 -7.72
N LYS A 33 1.08 -4.88 -7.15
CA LYS A 33 -0.01 -4.76 -6.17
C LYS A 33 -1.39 -4.51 -6.79
N ILE A 34 -1.49 -4.40 -8.11
CA ILE A 34 -2.79 -4.29 -8.79
C ILE A 34 -3.51 -5.64 -8.67
N GLU A 35 -4.70 -5.64 -8.07
CA GLU A 35 -5.54 -6.84 -8.03
C GLU A 35 -5.94 -7.25 -9.45
N ARG A 36 -5.94 -8.57 -9.74
CA ARG A 36 -6.16 -9.13 -11.09
C ARG A 36 -7.44 -8.61 -11.75
N ASP A 37 -8.49 -8.36 -10.96
CA ASP A 37 -9.80 -7.94 -11.45
C ASP A 37 -10.03 -6.41 -11.39
N LYS A 38 -9.04 -5.63 -10.94
CA LYS A 38 -9.14 -4.18 -10.75
C LYS A 38 -8.15 -3.40 -11.62
N ILE A 39 -8.19 -3.63 -12.93
CA ILE A 39 -7.39 -2.88 -13.92
C ILE A 39 -7.70 -1.37 -13.86
N LEU A 40 -8.97 -1.00 -13.63
CA LEU A 40 -9.39 0.40 -13.43
C LEU A 40 -9.37 0.77 -11.93
N SER A 41 -8.19 0.69 -11.32
CA SER A 41 -7.95 1.07 -9.92
C SER A 41 -7.08 2.31 -9.81
N ASN A 42 -7.10 2.92 -8.63
CA ASN A 42 -6.22 4.01 -8.25
C ASN A 42 -4.73 3.62 -8.33
N THR A 43 -4.40 2.35 -8.07
CA THR A 43 -3.05 1.79 -8.11
C THR A 43 -2.58 1.66 -9.55
N ALA A 44 -3.45 1.21 -10.46
CA ALA A 44 -3.17 1.20 -11.89
C ALA A 44 -2.98 2.63 -12.42
N GLY A 45 -3.82 3.58 -11.99
CA GLY A 45 -3.66 5.00 -12.31
C GLY A 45 -2.32 5.55 -11.83
N PHE A 46 -1.90 5.20 -10.60
CA PHE A 46 -0.63 5.64 -10.05
C PHE A 46 0.56 5.04 -10.79
N ALA A 47 0.50 3.75 -11.15
CA ALA A 47 1.51 3.10 -11.98
C ALA A 47 1.64 3.76 -13.35
N LEU A 48 0.52 4.10 -13.99
CA LEU A 48 0.52 4.78 -15.28
C LEU A 48 1.11 6.20 -15.18
N TYR A 49 0.76 6.95 -14.12
CA TYR A 49 1.42 8.22 -13.82
C TYR A 49 2.94 8.06 -13.68
N LEU A 50 3.42 7.04 -12.99
CA LEU A 50 4.85 6.79 -12.83
C LEU A 50 5.53 6.45 -14.16
N VAL A 51 4.83 5.76 -15.08
CA VAL A 51 5.32 5.54 -16.45
C VAL A 51 5.48 6.87 -17.19
N THR A 52 4.46 7.73 -17.18
CA THR A 52 4.56 9.03 -17.86
C THR A 52 5.59 9.95 -17.20
N PHE A 53 5.77 9.87 -15.88
CA PHE A 53 6.85 10.52 -15.15
C PHE A 53 8.22 10.03 -15.60
N GLY A 54 8.42 8.71 -15.72
CA GLY A 54 9.67 8.13 -16.21
C GLY A 54 10.01 8.57 -17.64
N ILE A 55 9.02 8.60 -18.53
CA ILE A 55 9.17 9.12 -19.90
C ILE A 55 9.60 10.59 -19.85
N PHE A 56 8.92 11.42 -19.04
CA PHE A 56 9.27 12.83 -18.90
C PHE A 56 10.69 13.04 -18.38
N VAL A 57 11.08 12.32 -17.32
CA VAL A 57 12.42 12.42 -16.73
C VAL A 57 13.48 12.05 -17.75
N PHE A 58 13.32 10.90 -18.42
CA PHE A 58 14.24 10.40 -19.42
C PHE A 58 14.39 11.37 -20.59
N TYR A 59 13.26 11.83 -21.14
CA TYR A 59 13.22 12.67 -22.32
C TYR A 59 13.89 14.03 -22.11
N THR A 60 13.58 14.70 -20.99
CA THR A 60 14.21 15.98 -20.62
C THR A 60 15.68 15.84 -20.24
N GLY A 61 16.18 14.61 -20.01
CA GLY A 61 17.60 14.35 -19.93
C GLY A 61 18.30 14.39 -21.30
N LEU A 62 17.61 13.93 -22.36
CA LEU A 62 18.18 13.80 -23.70
C LEU A 62 18.59 15.14 -24.31
N THR A 63 17.86 16.22 -24.02
CA THR A 63 18.14 17.58 -24.55
C THR A 63 19.56 18.02 -24.24
N PHE A 64 20.08 17.66 -23.06
CA PHE A 64 21.43 18.03 -22.63
C PHE A 64 22.51 17.03 -23.03
N MET A 65 22.14 15.78 -23.28
CA MET A 65 23.09 14.78 -23.76
C MET A 65 23.39 14.95 -25.24
N TYR A 66 22.38 15.32 -26.03
CA TYR A 66 22.50 15.37 -27.48
C TYR A 66 22.23 16.80 -27.99
N PRO A 67 23.17 17.74 -27.77
CA PRO A 67 23.00 19.14 -28.18
C PRO A 67 22.77 19.29 -29.68
N GLU A 68 23.28 18.35 -30.49
CA GLU A 68 23.10 18.32 -31.95
C GLU A 68 21.64 18.19 -32.40
N ILE A 69 20.80 17.54 -31.58
CA ILE A 69 19.36 17.35 -31.84
C ILE A 69 18.49 18.11 -30.84
N GLU A 70 19.08 18.99 -30.03
CA GLU A 70 18.37 19.80 -29.04
C GLU A 70 17.17 20.56 -29.63
N PRO A 71 17.26 21.23 -30.81
CA PRO A 71 16.12 21.95 -31.37
C PRO A 71 14.91 21.04 -31.61
N ILE A 72 15.15 19.84 -32.15
CA ILE A 72 14.12 18.83 -32.35
C ILE A 72 13.57 18.40 -30.99
N LEU A 73 14.43 18.12 -30.02
CA LEU A 73 13.98 17.64 -28.71
C LEU A 73 13.14 18.68 -27.95
N ILE A 74 13.48 19.97 -28.09
CA ILE A 74 12.74 21.10 -27.51
C ILE A 74 11.32 21.17 -28.08
N ASP A 75 11.13 21.01 -29.39
CA ASP A 75 9.78 21.09 -30.00
C ASP A 75 8.82 20.05 -29.41
N TRP A 76 9.35 18.86 -29.12
CA TRP A 76 8.62 17.74 -28.56
C TRP A 76 8.44 17.81 -27.03
N ILE A 77 9.13 18.71 -26.31
CA ILE A 77 9.02 18.80 -24.85
C ILE A 77 7.59 19.10 -24.41
N SER A 78 6.86 19.88 -25.20
CA SER A 78 5.45 20.22 -24.99
C SER A 78 4.57 18.97 -25.01
N VAL A 79 4.75 18.09 -26.01
CA VAL A 79 4.03 16.82 -26.15
C VAL A 79 4.32 15.90 -24.96
N ILE A 80 5.58 15.83 -24.52
CA ILE A 80 5.96 14.99 -23.38
C ILE A 80 5.38 15.54 -22.06
N LEU A 81 5.34 16.86 -21.88
CA LEU A 81 4.67 17.49 -20.74
C LEU A 81 3.16 17.24 -20.74
N ILE A 82 2.51 17.31 -21.91
CA ILE A 82 1.10 16.95 -22.09
C ILE A 82 0.86 15.50 -21.66
N LEU A 83 1.71 14.56 -22.10
CA LEU A 83 1.62 13.16 -21.69
C LEU A 83 1.81 12.98 -20.17
N TYR A 84 2.78 13.68 -19.58
CA TYR A 84 3.05 13.63 -18.15
C TYR A 84 1.85 14.10 -17.31
N TYR A 85 1.32 15.29 -17.60
CA TYR A 85 0.15 15.83 -16.90
C TYR A 85 -1.13 15.05 -17.20
N GLY A 86 -1.28 14.51 -18.42
CA GLY A 86 -2.36 13.59 -18.75
C GLY A 86 -2.35 12.35 -17.84
N GLY A 87 -1.16 11.80 -17.54
CA GLY A 87 -0.99 10.73 -16.57
C GLY A 87 -1.47 11.10 -15.15
N MET A 88 -1.18 12.32 -14.67
CA MET A 88 -1.70 12.80 -13.38
C MET A 88 -3.22 12.93 -13.37
N VAL A 89 -3.81 13.52 -14.41
CA VAL A 89 -5.27 13.69 -14.53
C VAL A 89 -5.97 12.33 -14.55
N LEU A 90 -5.43 11.38 -15.32
CA LEU A 90 -5.97 10.02 -15.40
C LEU A 90 -5.88 9.29 -14.06
N TYR A 91 -4.77 9.46 -13.33
CA TYR A 91 -4.65 8.95 -11.97
C TYR A 91 -5.71 9.53 -11.01
N ILE A 92 -5.92 10.86 -11.04
CA ILE A 92 -6.94 11.53 -10.21
C ILE A 92 -8.34 10.99 -10.55
N PHE A 93 -8.64 10.85 -11.84
CA PHE A 93 -9.89 10.27 -12.31
C PHE A 93 -10.11 8.85 -11.80
N LEU A 94 -9.12 7.96 -11.94
CA LEU A 94 -9.21 6.59 -11.46
C LEU A 94 -9.37 6.50 -9.94
N ASN A 95 -8.73 7.40 -9.20
CA ASN A 95 -8.89 7.49 -7.76
C ASN A 95 -10.31 7.92 -7.35
N GLU A 96 -10.89 8.97 -7.95
CA GLU A 96 -12.29 9.36 -7.68
C GLU A 96 -13.29 8.29 -8.17
N TYR A 97 -13.01 7.64 -9.31
CA TYR A 97 -13.82 6.53 -9.82
C TYR A 97 -13.88 5.37 -8.84
N GLU A 98 -12.74 4.92 -8.33
CA GLU A 98 -12.68 3.84 -7.35
C GLU A 98 -13.37 4.24 -6.03
N GLN A 99 -13.11 5.45 -5.54
CA GLN A 99 -13.79 5.95 -4.33
C GLN A 99 -15.32 5.93 -4.50
N LYS A 100 -15.84 6.32 -5.66
CA LYS A 100 -17.28 6.26 -5.93
C LYS A 100 -17.79 4.83 -5.99
N LYS A 101 -17.07 3.92 -6.66
CA LYS A 101 -17.47 2.53 -6.85
C LYS A 101 -17.55 1.74 -5.53
N PHE A 102 -16.63 2.01 -4.60
CA PHE A 102 -16.53 1.27 -3.33
C PHE A 102 -17.06 2.02 -2.11
N SER A 103 -17.47 3.28 -2.26
CA SER A 103 -18.09 4.00 -1.16
C SER A 103 -19.46 3.37 -0.85
N SER A 104 -19.69 3.03 0.42
CA SER A 104 -20.98 2.52 0.90
C SER A 104 -22.12 3.49 0.55
N LYS A 105 -23.33 2.94 0.41
CA LYS A 105 -24.59 3.64 0.08
C LYS A 105 -24.82 4.93 0.88
N GLU A 106 -24.26 5.05 2.09
CA GLU A 106 -24.39 6.26 2.92
C GLU A 106 -23.77 7.53 2.31
N LYS A 107 -22.81 7.42 1.39
CA LYS A 107 -22.20 8.59 0.72
C LYS A 107 -22.73 8.86 -0.70
N GLU A 108 -23.73 8.11 -1.17
CA GLU A 108 -24.35 8.36 -2.50
C GLU A 108 -24.97 9.76 -2.62
N ASN A 109 -25.28 10.43 -1.50
CA ASN A 109 -25.88 11.77 -1.51
C ASN A 109 -24.93 12.92 -1.87
N ARG A 110 -23.64 12.67 -2.14
CA ARG A 110 -22.75 13.74 -2.65
C ARG A 110 -23.03 14.00 -4.13
N LYS A 111 -23.79 15.06 -4.42
CA LYS A 111 -24.20 15.50 -5.77
C LYS A 111 -23.05 15.67 -6.78
N PHE A 112 -21.80 15.83 -6.33
CA PHE A 112 -20.62 15.93 -7.22
C PHE A 112 -19.55 14.93 -6.81
N SER A 113 -19.44 13.82 -7.53
CA SER A 113 -18.48 12.74 -7.22
C SER A 113 -17.10 12.91 -7.86
N TYR A 114 -16.92 13.86 -8.78
CA TYR A 114 -15.71 14.00 -9.61
C TYR A 114 -15.13 15.42 -9.62
N VAL A 115 -15.20 16.11 -8.49
CA VAL A 115 -14.81 17.53 -8.40
C VAL A 115 -13.32 17.70 -8.72
N MET A 116 -12.46 16.82 -8.21
CA MET A 116 -11.01 16.94 -8.44
C MET A 116 -10.67 16.65 -9.90
N THR A 117 -11.31 15.65 -10.51
CA THR A 117 -11.15 15.36 -11.94
C THR A 117 -11.55 16.56 -12.80
N LEU A 118 -12.68 17.21 -12.50
CA LEU A 118 -13.14 18.38 -13.27
C LEU A 118 -12.16 19.55 -13.14
N ILE A 119 -11.66 19.82 -11.93
CA ILE A 119 -10.64 20.86 -11.70
C ILE A 119 -9.37 20.54 -12.48
N SER A 120 -8.87 19.30 -12.39
CA SER A 120 -7.65 18.87 -13.08
C SER A 120 -7.80 18.84 -14.60
N LEU A 121 -8.96 18.42 -15.13
CA LEU A 121 -9.26 18.48 -16.56
C LEU A 121 -9.33 19.93 -17.07
N GLY A 122 -9.94 20.83 -16.30
CA GLY A 122 -9.98 22.26 -16.62
C GLY A 122 -8.56 22.84 -16.68
N GLY A 123 -7.76 22.60 -15.64
CA GLY A 123 -6.36 23.02 -15.60
C GLY A 123 -5.52 22.43 -16.73
N TYR A 124 -5.69 21.14 -17.02
CA TYR A 124 -5.02 20.45 -18.12
C TYR A 124 -5.43 21.00 -19.49
N SER A 125 -6.71 21.33 -19.70
CA SER A 125 -7.19 21.91 -20.96
C SER A 125 -6.63 23.32 -21.16
N ILE A 126 -6.63 24.15 -20.11
CA ILE A 126 -5.98 25.47 -20.12
C ILE A 126 -4.50 25.32 -20.46
N PHE A 127 -3.82 24.38 -19.82
CA PHE A 127 -2.41 24.08 -20.06
C PHE A 127 -2.13 23.73 -21.54
N VAL A 128 -2.90 22.82 -22.12
CA VAL A 128 -2.75 22.40 -23.52
C VAL A 128 -2.97 23.58 -24.47
N ILE A 129 -4.04 24.36 -24.26
CA ILE A 129 -4.36 25.53 -25.10
C ILE A 129 -3.23 26.55 -25.04
N LEU A 130 -2.77 26.91 -23.84
CA LEU A 130 -1.67 27.84 -23.63
C LEU A 130 -0.36 27.36 -24.27
N SER A 131 -0.07 26.05 -24.19
CA SER A 131 1.08 25.43 -24.85
C SER A 131 1.01 25.54 -26.37
N LEU A 132 -0.17 25.43 -26.98
CA LEU A 132 -0.36 25.58 -28.44
C LEU A 132 -0.10 27.02 -28.92
N PHE A 133 -0.33 28.02 -28.07
CA PHE A 133 -0.04 29.44 -28.35
C PHE A 133 1.38 29.86 -27.97
N GLY A 134 2.20 28.95 -27.43
CA GLY A 134 3.56 29.27 -26.96
C GLY A 134 3.60 30.13 -25.68
N ILE A 135 2.46 30.33 -25.01
CA ILE A 135 2.36 31.08 -23.76
C ILE A 135 2.39 30.08 -22.62
N TYR A 136 3.57 29.56 -22.29
CA TYR A 136 3.71 28.57 -21.23
C TYR A 136 3.81 29.26 -19.87
N ASP A 137 2.76 29.15 -19.04
CA ASP A 137 2.87 29.39 -17.59
C ASP A 137 2.93 28.04 -16.86
N PRO A 138 4.15 27.56 -16.55
CA PRO A 138 4.34 26.32 -15.83
C PRO A 138 3.69 26.36 -14.45
N LEU A 139 3.73 27.51 -13.77
CA LEU A 139 3.41 27.62 -12.36
C LEU A 139 1.91 27.49 -12.12
N ILE A 140 1.09 28.18 -12.93
CA ILE A 140 -0.37 28.11 -12.80
C ILE A 140 -0.87 26.70 -13.09
N SER A 141 -0.39 26.11 -14.18
CA SER A 141 -0.75 24.77 -14.62
C SER A 141 -0.30 23.71 -13.60
N PHE A 142 0.89 23.89 -13.03
CA PHE A 142 1.46 23.06 -11.98
C PHE A 142 0.60 23.09 -10.72
N ILE A 143 0.20 24.28 -10.24
CA ILE A 143 -0.61 24.41 -9.01
C ILE A 143 -1.99 23.74 -9.17
N ILE A 144 -2.67 23.97 -10.31
CA ILE A 144 -4.03 23.45 -10.53
C ILE A 144 -4.05 21.92 -10.62
N ILE A 145 -2.99 21.29 -11.14
CA ILE A 145 -2.93 19.83 -11.30
C ILE A 145 -2.34 19.16 -10.04
N ILE A 146 -1.34 19.78 -9.40
CA ILE A 146 -0.62 19.14 -8.30
C ILE A 146 -1.39 19.11 -7.00
N ILE A 147 -2.18 20.14 -6.68
CA ILE A 147 -2.99 20.11 -5.47
C ILE A 147 -3.97 18.92 -5.50
N PRO A 148 -4.80 18.74 -6.56
CA PRO A 148 -5.62 17.54 -6.73
C PRO A 148 -4.82 16.23 -6.71
N PHE A 149 -3.64 16.21 -7.33
CA PHE A 149 -2.77 15.02 -7.33
C PHE A 149 -2.29 14.64 -5.92
N ILE A 150 -1.87 15.61 -5.11
CA ILE A 150 -1.47 15.39 -3.70
C ILE A 150 -2.67 14.91 -2.89
N ILE A 151 -3.85 15.50 -3.09
CA ILE A 151 -5.08 15.07 -2.41
C ILE A 151 -5.44 13.63 -2.80
N ALA A 152 -5.36 13.28 -4.08
CA ALA A 152 -5.64 11.93 -4.56
C ALA A 152 -4.68 10.90 -3.94
N THR A 153 -3.39 11.23 -3.92
CA THR A 153 -2.33 10.41 -3.29
C THR A 153 -2.55 10.24 -1.79
N ASN A 154 -2.96 11.30 -1.10
CA ASN A 154 -3.34 11.23 0.30
C ASN A 154 -4.59 10.38 0.54
N GLY A 155 -5.52 10.35 -0.41
CA GLY A 155 -6.63 9.42 -0.40
C GLY A 155 -6.17 7.96 -0.31
N ILE A 156 -5.17 7.57 -1.12
CA ILE A 156 -4.62 6.19 -1.11
C ILE A 156 -3.95 5.89 0.22
N MET A 157 -3.02 6.74 0.66
CA MET A 157 -2.24 6.48 1.88
C MET A 157 -3.13 6.45 3.14
N ASN A 158 -4.20 7.26 3.17
CA ASN A 158 -5.14 7.24 4.29
C ASN A 158 -5.99 5.97 4.37
N LYS A 159 -6.24 5.26 3.25
CA LYS A 159 -6.93 3.95 3.30
C LYS A 159 -6.16 2.98 4.20
N PHE A 160 -4.83 2.98 4.10
CA PHE A 160 -3.96 2.08 4.87
C PHE A 160 -3.73 2.54 6.32
N ARG A 161 -4.01 3.80 6.67
CA ARG A 161 -3.76 4.35 8.01
C ARG A 161 -4.59 3.68 9.11
N VAL A 162 -5.67 2.99 8.75
CA VAL A 162 -6.50 2.22 9.69
C VAL A 162 -5.73 1.02 10.26
N LEU A 163 -4.83 0.43 9.47
CA LEU A 163 -4.05 -0.75 9.86
C LEU A 163 -2.95 -0.38 10.86
N GLU A 164 -2.82 -1.15 11.93
CA GLU A 164 -1.91 -0.79 13.01
C GLU A 164 -0.43 -0.99 12.61
N ILE A 165 -0.17 -1.97 11.76
CA ILE A 165 1.16 -2.20 11.18
C ILE A 165 1.64 -0.98 10.40
N VAL A 166 0.73 -0.31 9.71
CA VAL A 166 1.03 0.91 8.93
C VAL A 166 1.33 2.07 9.86
N LYS A 167 0.61 2.22 10.98
CA LYS A 167 0.88 3.26 12.00
C LYS A 167 2.27 3.08 12.63
N ARG A 168 2.71 1.84 12.85
CA ARG A 168 4.03 1.54 13.42
C ARG A 168 5.16 1.79 12.41
N LYS A 169 5.01 1.32 11.16
CA LYS A 169 6.03 1.44 10.11
C LYS A 169 6.11 2.84 9.48
N ASN A 170 5.05 3.65 9.59
CA ASN A 170 4.93 5.02 9.04
C ASN A 170 5.39 5.16 7.57
N PRO A 171 4.90 4.31 6.63
CA PRO A 171 5.31 4.35 5.22
C PRO A 171 5.05 5.70 4.55
N ASN A 172 4.07 6.46 5.03
CA ASN A 172 3.68 7.77 4.51
C ASN A 172 4.85 8.75 4.49
N ILE A 173 5.67 8.79 5.55
CA ILE A 173 6.79 9.73 5.66
C ILE A 173 7.79 9.47 4.53
N TRP A 174 8.19 8.21 4.36
CA TRP A 174 9.13 7.79 3.33
C TRP A 174 8.58 8.06 1.93
N PHE A 175 7.32 7.69 1.70
CA PHE A 175 6.68 7.86 0.41
C PHE A 175 6.52 9.33 0.01
N TYR A 176 6.02 10.19 0.90
CA TYR A 176 5.87 11.62 0.61
C TYR A 176 7.19 12.36 0.49
N THR A 177 8.19 11.98 1.30
CA THR A 177 9.54 12.54 1.16
C THR A 177 10.11 12.19 -0.21
N GLY A 178 9.93 10.93 -0.64
CA GLY A 178 10.35 10.49 -1.96
C GLY A 178 9.63 11.23 -3.10
N LEU A 179 8.30 11.35 -3.00
CA LEU A 179 7.47 12.08 -3.95
C LEU A 179 7.85 13.55 -4.04
N ALA A 180 8.10 14.22 -2.90
CA ALA A 180 8.53 15.61 -2.86
C ALA A 180 9.91 15.80 -3.48
N LEU A 181 10.86 14.91 -3.18
CA LEU A 181 12.21 14.95 -3.75
C LEU A 181 12.20 14.74 -5.27
N SER A 182 11.44 13.75 -5.75
CA SER A 182 11.25 13.50 -7.18
C SER A 182 10.49 14.63 -7.88
N GLY A 183 9.46 15.21 -7.24
CA GLY A 183 8.74 16.36 -7.78
C GLY A 183 9.61 17.62 -7.87
N PHE A 184 10.42 17.88 -6.85
CA PHE A 184 11.40 18.98 -6.85
C PHE A 184 12.42 18.87 -7.97
N SER A 185 12.78 17.64 -8.38
CA SER A 185 13.69 17.41 -9.50
C SER A 185 13.21 18.01 -10.83
N ASN A 186 11.88 18.15 -11.03
CA ASN A 186 11.33 18.78 -12.24
C ASN A 186 11.66 20.27 -12.30
N PHE A 187 11.70 20.95 -11.15
CA PHE A 187 12.09 22.35 -11.07
C PHE A 187 13.57 22.55 -11.36
N LEU A 188 14.42 21.58 -10.98
CA LEU A 188 15.86 21.61 -11.25
C LEU A 188 16.20 21.58 -12.75
N PHE A 189 15.32 21.05 -13.60
CA PHE A 189 15.48 21.15 -15.05
C PHE A 189 15.47 22.61 -15.53
N SER A 190 14.49 23.41 -15.07
CA SER A 190 14.45 24.84 -15.38
C SER A 190 15.67 25.57 -14.82
N PHE A 191 16.15 25.19 -13.63
CA PHE A 191 17.37 25.76 -13.06
C PHE A 191 18.63 25.41 -13.85
N ALA A 192 18.67 24.27 -14.53
CA ALA A 192 19.81 23.93 -15.39
C ALA A 192 19.99 24.92 -16.54
N LEU A 193 18.92 25.54 -17.04
CA LEU A 193 18.99 26.59 -18.06
C LEU A 193 19.63 27.88 -17.53
N TYR A 194 19.44 28.20 -16.24
CA TYR A 194 19.95 29.44 -15.63
C TYR A 194 21.32 29.28 -14.95
N PHE A 195 21.53 28.17 -14.26
CA PHE A 195 22.71 27.92 -13.44
C PHE A 195 23.71 26.95 -14.10
N GLY A 196 23.33 26.33 -15.21
CA GLY A 196 24.17 25.45 -16.01
C GLY A 196 23.96 23.95 -15.77
N PRO A 197 24.68 23.10 -16.52
CA PRO A 197 24.43 21.65 -16.58
C PRO A 197 24.60 20.91 -15.26
N TRP A 198 25.36 21.44 -14.29
CA TRP A 198 25.59 20.75 -13.01
C TRP A 198 24.30 20.54 -12.21
N MET A 199 23.28 21.38 -12.39
CA MET A 199 21.95 21.20 -11.81
C MET A 199 21.29 19.88 -12.23
N LEU A 200 21.69 19.31 -13.38
CA LEU A 200 21.19 18.01 -13.84
C LEU A 200 21.72 16.86 -12.98
N TYR A 201 22.92 16.97 -12.40
CA TYR A 201 23.41 15.96 -11.45
C TYR A 201 22.52 15.95 -10.21
N LEU A 202 22.25 17.13 -9.65
CA LEU A 202 21.37 17.27 -8.50
C LEU A 202 19.96 16.74 -8.82
N ARG A 203 19.45 17.05 -10.02
CA ARG A 203 18.18 16.52 -10.53
C ARG A 203 18.15 14.98 -10.51
N TYR A 204 19.13 14.31 -11.11
CA TYR A 204 19.14 12.84 -11.14
C TYR A 204 19.29 12.24 -9.74
N ILE A 205 20.13 12.83 -8.87
CA ILE A 205 20.24 12.41 -7.48
C ILE A 205 18.89 12.51 -6.77
N CYS A 206 18.15 13.62 -6.93
CA CYS A 206 16.82 13.79 -6.38
C CYS A 206 15.80 12.78 -6.93
N VAL A 207 15.84 12.46 -8.23
CA VAL A 207 14.98 11.42 -8.82
C VAL A 207 15.31 10.05 -8.23
N ILE A 208 16.59 9.67 -8.20
CA ILE A 208 17.05 8.35 -7.75
C ILE A 208 16.71 8.14 -6.27
N LEU A 209 17.14 9.07 -5.41
CA LEU A 209 16.85 9.00 -3.97
C LEU A 209 15.34 9.05 -3.72
N GLY A 210 14.62 9.91 -4.43
CA GLY A 210 13.19 10.07 -4.26
C GLY A 210 12.43 8.80 -4.64
N SER A 211 12.84 8.16 -5.73
CA SER A 211 12.27 6.90 -6.20
C SER A 211 12.59 5.74 -5.25
N PHE A 212 13.82 5.66 -4.70
CA PHE A 212 14.14 4.67 -3.67
C PHE A 212 13.29 4.82 -2.41
N LEU A 213 13.09 6.07 -1.93
CA LEU A 213 12.24 6.34 -0.77
C LEU A 213 10.77 5.99 -1.07
N MET A 214 10.28 6.25 -2.28
CA MET A 214 8.95 5.82 -2.72
C MET A 214 8.83 4.29 -2.78
N VAL A 215 9.83 3.57 -3.33
CA VAL A 215 9.86 2.10 -3.35
C VAL A 215 9.80 1.55 -1.92
N TYR A 216 10.65 2.07 -1.04
CA TYR A 216 10.69 1.65 0.35
C TYR A 216 9.36 1.91 1.07
N GLY A 217 8.82 3.13 0.97
CA GLY A 217 7.52 3.47 1.54
C GLY A 217 6.38 2.62 0.98
N TRP A 218 6.39 2.31 -0.32
CA TRP A 218 5.36 1.50 -0.94
C TRP A 218 5.44 0.01 -0.58
N GLN A 219 6.64 -0.54 -0.41
CA GLN A 219 6.85 -1.93 0.02
C GLN A 219 6.39 -2.16 1.46
N LEU A 220 6.50 -1.15 2.32
CA LEU A 220 6.00 -1.20 3.70
C LEU A 220 4.47 -1.18 3.80
N LEU A 221 3.76 -0.77 2.74
CA LEU A 221 2.30 -0.90 2.70
C LEU A 221 1.93 -2.38 2.55
N PRO A 222 0.90 -2.86 3.27
CA PRO A 222 0.35 -4.19 3.04
C PRO A 222 -0.34 -4.28 1.67
N ASN A 223 -0.80 -5.47 1.30
CA ASN A 223 -1.59 -5.64 0.08
C ASN A 223 -2.99 -5.01 0.25
N LEU A 224 -3.60 -4.50 -0.83
CA LEU A 224 -4.94 -3.90 -0.78
C LEU A 224 -6.01 -4.87 -0.26
N SER A 225 -5.82 -6.17 -0.52
CA SER A 225 -6.67 -7.24 0.01
C SER A 225 -6.68 -7.34 1.53
N GLU A 226 -5.72 -6.72 2.22
CA GLU A 226 -5.68 -6.65 3.69
C GLU A 226 -6.52 -5.49 4.24
N LEU A 227 -7.05 -4.57 3.42
CA LEU A 227 -7.94 -3.51 3.91
C LEU A 227 -9.29 -4.06 4.39
N ASP A 228 -9.77 -5.13 3.76
CA ASP A 228 -11.02 -5.83 4.11
C ASP A 228 -10.80 -6.94 5.15
N TRP A 229 -9.73 -6.84 5.95
CA TRP A 229 -9.33 -7.86 6.93
C TRP A 229 -10.47 -8.24 7.88
N MET A 230 -11.27 -7.28 8.36
CA MET A 230 -12.40 -7.57 9.24
C MET A 230 -13.42 -8.54 8.63
N LEU A 231 -13.65 -8.47 7.31
CA LEU A 231 -14.62 -9.33 6.62
C LEU A 231 -14.09 -10.75 6.40
N LYS A 232 -12.77 -10.93 6.51
CA LYS A 232 -12.07 -12.18 6.27
C LYS A 232 -11.89 -13.02 7.54
N MET A 233 -12.05 -12.45 8.73
CA MET A 233 -12.03 -13.23 9.96
C MET A 233 -13.30 -14.07 10.06
N GLU A 234 -13.17 -15.34 10.43
CA GLU A 234 -14.31 -16.26 10.53
C GLU A 234 -14.61 -16.62 11.98
N GLU A 235 -13.63 -17.23 12.64
CA GLU A 235 -13.77 -17.73 14.00
C GLU A 235 -12.49 -17.50 14.82
N LEU A 236 -12.68 -17.20 16.09
CA LEU A 236 -11.64 -17.09 17.10
C LEU A 236 -11.94 -18.11 18.19
N PHE A 237 -10.92 -18.87 18.57
CA PHE A 237 -10.96 -19.82 19.69
C PHE A 237 -9.89 -19.44 20.69
N VAL A 238 -10.20 -19.62 21.97
CA VAL A 238 -9.23 -19.55 23.06
C VAL A 238 -9.26 -20.87 23.81
N ILE A 239 -8.13 -21.57 23.86
CA ILE A 239 -8.01 -22.92 24.40
C ILE A 239 -7.00 -22.89 25.54
N HIS A 240 -7.31 -23.53 26.66
CA HIS A 240 -6.39 -23.65 27.78
C HIS A 240 -5.28 -24.68 27.48
N ASN A 241 -4.03 -24.33 27.74
CA ASN A 241 -2.85 -25.12 27.36
C ASN A 241 -2.78 -26.48 28.04
N LYS A 242 -3.10 -26.54 29.34
CA LYS A 242 -2.92 -27.77 30.13
C LYS A 242 -4.06 -28.76 29.93
N THR A 243 -5.29 -28.26 29.87
CA THR A 243 -6.50 -29.11 29.82
C THR A 243 -7.05 -29.27 28.41
N SER A 244 -6.57 -28.48 27.45
CA SER A 244 -7.15 -28.39 26.09
C SER A 244 -8.63 -28.01 26.08
N SER A 245 -9.12 -27.37 27.15
CA SER A 245 -10.52 -26.93 27.25
C SER A 245 -10.75 -25.67 26.43
N LEU A 246 -11.86 -25.61 25.68
CA LEU A 246 -12.29 -24.40 24.99
C LEU A 246 -12.81 -23.39 26.03
N LEU A 247 -12.08 -22.28 26.20
CA LEU A 247 -12.42 -21.23 27.15
C LEU A 247 -13.39 -20.21 26.53
N PHE A 248 -13.14 -19.85 25.28
CA PHE A 248 -13.93 -18.84 24.59
C PHE A 248 -13.99 -19.11 23.09
N LYS A 249 -15.16 -18.84 22.49
CA LYS A 249 -15.37 -18.90 21.04
C LYS A 249 -16.08 -17.63 20.58
N TYR A 250 -15.54 -16.99 19.54
CA TYR A 250 -16.20 -15.91 18.83
C TYR A 250 -16.33 -16.25 17.34
N ASN A 251 -17.49 -15.92 16.76
CA ASN A 251 -17.73 -16.08 15.33
C ASN A 251 -18.06 -14.70 14.76
N PHE A 252 -17.22 -14.23 13.83
CA PHE A 252 -17.31 -12.91 13.23
C PHE A 252 -18.42 -12.83 12.17
N GLN A 253 -18.80 -13.96 11.58
CA GLN A 253 -19.74 -14.07 10.45
C GLN A 253 -21.13 -14.57 10.88
N LYS A 254 -21.56 -14.31 12.13
CA LYS A 254 -22.80 -14.82 12.74
C LYS A 254 -24.07 -14.57 11.91
N GLU A 255 -24.11 -13.54 11.06
CA GLU A 255 -25.29 -13.18 10.26
C GLU A 255 -25.26 -13.69 8.82
N THR A 256 -24.08 -13.87 8.22
CA THR A 256 -23.93 -14.14 6.78
C THR A 256 -23.98 -15.63 6.44
N LYS A 257 -23.62 -16.52 7.37
CA LYS A 257 -23.53 -17.98 7.14
C LYS A 257 -24.55 -18.80 7.94
N LYS A 258 -25.81 -18.39 7.97
CA LYS A 258 -26.88 -19.21 8.61
C LYS A 258 -27.21 -20.52 7.87
N ASN A 259 -26.70 -20.73 6.64
CA ASN A 259 -27.13 -21.83 5.77
C ASN A 259 -26.06 -22.87 5.40
N GLU A 260 -24.81 -22.74 5.86
CA GLU A 260 -23.77 -23.76 5.61
C GLU A 260 -23.39 -24.42 6.94
N GLY A 261 -23.34 -25.76 6.96
CA GLY A 261 -23.34 -26.61 8.15
C GLY A 261 -22.46 -26.10 9.29
N LYS A 262 -23.10 -25.79 10.43
CA LYS A 262 -22.40 -25.47 11.68
C LYS A 262 -21.54 -26.66 12.08
N ILE A 263 -20.22 -26.50 11.99
CA ILE A 263 -19.27 -27.42 12.61
C ILE A 263 -19.42 -27.26 14.13
N ASP A 264 -19.58 -28.38 14.83
CA ASP A 264 -19.63 -28.41 16.29
C ASP A 264 -18.32 -27.85 16.87
N SER A 265 -18.42 -26.79 17.67
CA SER A 265 -17.26 -26.06 18.23
C SER A 265 -16.40 -26.92 19.13
N ASP A 266 -17.03 -27.86 19.84
CA ASP A 266 -16.36 -28.72 20.79
C ASP A 266 -15.58 -29.82 20.06
N LEU A 267 -16.12 -30.27 18.92
CA LEU A 267 -15.44 -31.17 18.00
C LEU A 267 -14.25 -30.48 17.31
N ALA A 268 -14.44 -29.24 16.86
CA ALA A 268 -13.38 -28.46 16.21
C ALA A 268 -12.22 -28.16 17.17
N SER A 269 -12.52 -27.74 18.41
CA SER A 269 -11.48 -27.46 19.42
C SER A 269 -10.70 -28.71 19.82
N SER A 270 -11.39 -29.84 20.02
CA SER A 270 -10.75 -31.13 20.31
C SER A 270 -9.88 -31.63 19.14
N ALA A 271 -10.36 -31.47 17.90
CA ALA A 271 -9.60 -31.84 16.71
C ALA A 271 -8.36 -30.95 16.52
N ILE A 272 -8.48 -29.64 16.74
CA ILE A 272 -7.36 -28.71 16.62
C ILE A 272 -6.32 -28.93 17.73
N GLY A 273 -6.75 -29.15 18.97
CA GLY A 273 -5.86 -29.53 20.08
C GLY A 273 -5.11 -30.83 19.78
N GLY A 274 -5.81 -31.84 19.25
CA GLY A 274 -5.21 -33.09 18.78
C GLY A 274 -4.20 -32.88 17.64
N ILE A 275 -4.53 -32.04 16.65
CA ILE A 275 -3.62 -31.67 15.55
C ILE A 275 -2.37 -30.97 16.08
N ASN A 276 -2.50 -30.02 17.01
CA ASN A 276 -1.36 -29.31 17.57
C ASN A 276 -0.46 -30.25 18.39
N ALA A 277 -1.04 -31.13 19.21
CA ALA A 277 -0.30 -32.14 19.97
C ALA A 277 0.43 -33.11 19.03
N LEU A 278 -0.25 -33.62 18.00
CA LEU A 278 0.34 -34.49 16.98
C LEU A 278 1.47 -33.79 16.23
N LEU A 279 1.28 -32.54 15.81
CA LEU A 279 2.29 -31.82 15.06
C LEU A 279 3.49 -31.42 15.93
N SER A 280 3.28 -31.07 17.20
CA SER A 280 4.36 -30.86 18.18
C SER A 280 5.21 -32.12 18.37
N GLU A 281 4.56 -33.28 18.48
CA GLU A 281 5.21 -34.59 18.57
C GLU A 281 5.98 -34.95 17.29
N ILE A 282 5.38 -34.73 16.12
CA ILE A 282 5.95 -35.04 14.80
C ILE A 282 7.15 -34.14 14.47
N LEU A 283 7.04 -32.85 14.76
CA LEU A 283 8.06 -31.88 14.38
C LEU A 283 9.32 -31.98 15.25
N LYS A 284 9.29 -32.70 16.40
CA LYS A 284 10.38 -32.82 17.39
C LYS A 284 11.06 -31.48 17.72
N SER A 285 10.35 -30.38 17.48
CA SER A 285 10.88 -29.04 17.57
C SER A 285 10.31 -28.42 18.82
N LYS A 286 11.15 -27.73 19.61
CA LYS A 286 10.69 -26.89 20.72
C LYS A 286 9.86 -25.68 20.28
N GLY A 287 9.55 -25.57 18.99
CA GLY A 287 8.77 -24.47 18.42
C GLY A 287 7.29 -24.83 18.35
N HIS A 288 6.44 -23.83 18.57
CA HIS A 288 5.01 -23.95 18.36
C HIS A 288 4.65 -23.62 16.90
N ILE A 289 3.55 -24.18 16.42
CA ILE A 289 3.01 -23.80 15.11
C ILE A 289 2.39 -22.43 15.22
N ASN A 290 2.83 -21.49 14.40
CA ASN A 290 2.27 -20.14 14.37
C ASN A 290 1.18 -19.98 13.31
N GLU A 291 1.24 -20.76 12.23
CA GLU A 291 0.33 -20.61 11.10
C GLU A 291 0.18 -21.92 10.33
N ILE A 292 -1.04 -22.22 9.91
CA ILE A 292 -1.36 -23.29 8.95
C ILE A 292 -2.15 -22.66 7.81
N ASP A 293 -1.63 -22.78 6.59
CA ASP A 293 -2.35 -22.39 5.36
C ASP A 293 -2.93 -23.64 4.69
N TYR A 294 -4.23 -23.64 4.45
CA TYR A 294 -4.92 -24.71 3.75
C TYR A 294 -6.05 -24.17 2.88
N SER A 295 -5.94 -24.40 1.56
CA SER A 295 -6.99 -24.08 0.57
C SER A 295 -7.50 -22.63 0.63
N GLY A 296 -6.61 -21.68 0.90
CA GLY A 296 -6.95 -20.25 1.00
C GLY A 296 -7.52 -19.84 2.35
N LYS A 297 -7.58 -20.75 3.33
CA LYS A 297 -7.81 -20.44 4.74
C LYS A 297 -6.48 -20.39 5.48
N THR A 298 -6.37 -19.45 6.39
CA THR A 298 -5.24 -19.35 7.30
C THR A 298 -5.72 -19.56 8.72
N ILE A 299 -5.06 -20.48 9.44
CA ILE A 299 -5.25 -20.70 10.86
C ILE A 299 -4.02 -20.15 11.56
N SER A 300 -4.18 -18.99 12.20
CA SER A 300 -3.13 -18.32 12.95
C SER A 300 -3.21 -18.71 14.41
N PHE A 301 -2.07 -18.97 15.03
CA PHE A 301 -1.94 -19.34 16.43
C PHE A 301 -1.12 -18.29 17.17
N SER A 302 -1.59 -17.91 18.35
CA SER A 302 -0.81 -17.16 19.33
C SER A 302 -0.71 -18.01 20.59
N HIS A 303 0.50 -18.30 21.04
CA HIS A 303 0.79 -19.15 22.19
C HIS A 303 1.18 -18.29 23.38
N GLY A 304 0.48 -18.48 24.49
CA GLY A 304 0.66 -17.77 25.74
C GLY A 304 1.10 -18.73 26.83
N MET A 305 1.16 -18.25 28.07
CA MET A 305 1.60 -19.08 29.18
C MET A 305 0.54 -20.11 29.57
N HIS A 306 -0.74 -19.72 29.54
CA HIS A 306 -1.86 -20.53 30.01
C HIS A 306 -2.83 -20.90 28.92
N SER A 307 -2.84 -20.17 27.80
CA SER A 307 -3.76 -20.37 26.71
C SER A 307 -3.10 -20.29 25.33
N ILE A 308 -3.85 -20.76 24.34
CA ILE A 308 -3.58 -20.60 22.92
C ILE A 308 -4.80 -19.93 22.31
N CYS A 309 -4.57 -18.81 21.62
CA CYS A 309 -5.58 -18.19 20.77
C CYS A 309 -5.40 -18.65 19.33
N ILE A 310 -6.51 -18.99 18.68
CA ILE A 310 -6.53 -19.51 17.31
C ILE A 310 -7.51 -18.68 16.51
N LEU A 311 -7.04 -18.04 15.44
CA LEU A 311 -7.86 -17.26 14.52
C LEU A 311 -7.92 -17.96 13.17
N ILE A 312 -9.13 -18.24 12.70
CA ILE A 312 -9.39 -18.76 11.36
C ILE A 312 -9.82 -17.58 10.48
N ALA A 313 -9.13 -17.40 9.35
CA ALA A 313 -9.40 -16.32 8.42
C ALA A 313 -9.27 -16.75 6.94
N ASP A 314 -9.90 -15.97 6.05
CA ASP A 314 -9.77 -16.06 4.59
C ASP A 314 -8.44 -15.45 4.10
N GLY A 315 -7.42 -16.30 4.09
CA GLY A 315 -6.07 -16.02 3.62
C GLY A 315 -5.18 -15.33 4.65
N PRO A 316 -3.87 -15.23 4.36
CA PRO A 316 -2.91 -14.65 5.29
C PRO A 316 -2.97 -13.12 5.27
N ALA A 317 -2.83 -12.51 6.44
CA ALA A 317 -2.58 -11.08 6.58
C ALA A 317 -1.69 -10.83 7.81
N GLU A 318 -0.67 -9.97 7.68
CA GLU A 318 0.18 -9.64 8.83
C GLU A 318 -0.66 -9.01 9.96
N GLU A 319 -1.71 -8.25 9.61
CA GLU A 319 -2.61 -7.60 10.55
C GLU A 319 -3.36 -8.61 11.44
N PHE A 320 -3.73 -9.80 10.91
CA PHE A 320 -4.39 -10.84 11.71
C PHE A 320 -3.52 -11.34 12.84
N ARG A 321 -2.25 -11.64 12.53
CA ARG A 321 -1.30 -12.12 13.53
C ARG A 321 -1.08 -11.06 14.61
N TYR A 322 -0.85 -9.82 14.19
CA TYR A 322 -0.65 -8.71 15.12
C TYR A 322 -1.86 -8.54 16.06
N ARG A 323 -3.08 -8.53 15.52
CA ARG A 323 -4.29 -8.37 16.34
C ARG A 323 -4.58 -9.57 17.23
N LEU A 324 -4.31 -10.79 16.74
CA LEU A 324 -4.42 -12.01 17.53
C LEU A 324 -3.43 -11.99 18.71
N GLU A 325 -2.19 -11.57 18.48
CA GLU A 325 -1.18 -11.41 19.54
C GLU A 325 -1.61 -10.38 20.58
N MET A 326 -2.11 -9.22 20.15
CA MET A 326 -2.59 -8.17 21.07
C MET A 326 -3.83 -8.62 21.85
N PHE A 327 -4.80 -9.25 21.18
CA PHE A 327 -5.96 -9.83 21.84
C PHE A 327 -5.53 -10.86 22.88
N HIS A 328 -4.65 -11.80 22.50
CA HIS A 328 -4.23 -12.88 23.37
C HIS A 328 -3.50 -12.38 24.61
N LEU A 329 -2.56 -11.44 24.43
CA LEU A 329 -1.83 -10.84 25.54
C LEU A 329 -2.77 -10.18 26.54
N ASN A 330 -3.78 -9.45 26.05
CA ASN A 330 -4.75 -8.79 26.93
C ASN A 330 -5.72 -9.80 27.56
N PHE A 331 -6.12 -10.84 26.84
CA PHE A 331 -6.91 -11.93 27.40
C PHE A 331 -6.19 -12.64 28.55
N GLU A 332 -4.92 -13.02 28.38
CA GLU A 332 -4.15 -13.68 29.46
C GLU A 332 -3.92 -12.75 30.66
N ASN A 333 -3.71 -11.45 30.41
CA ASN A 333 -3.54 -10.48 31.48
C ASN A 333 -4.85 -10.26 32.27
N GLU A 334 -5.99 -10.17 31.58
CA GLU A 334 -7.30 -9.95 32.20
C GLU A 334 -7.74 -11.14 33.07
N TYR A 335 -7.51 -12.37 32.59
CA TYR A 335 -7.95 -13.60 33.27
C TYR A 335 -6.82 -14.41 33.91
N LYS A 336 -5.71 -13.75 34.26
CA LYS A 336 -4.50 -14.42 34.72
C LYS A 336 -4.76 -15.35 35.91
N GLU A 337 -5.50 -14.87 36.90
CA GLU A 337 -5.79 -15.63 38.12
C GLU A 337 -6.64 -16.86 37.81
N GLU A 338 -7.71 -16.71 37.03
CA GLU A 338 -8.60 -17.80 36.63
C GLU A 338 -7.90 -18.85 35.76
N LEU A 339 -6.98 -18.42 34.90
CA LEU A 339 -6.16 -19.29 34.06
C LEU A 339 -5.12 -20.08 34.89
N ASP A 340 -4.54 -19.46 35.92
CA ASP A 340 -3.54 -20.09 36.79
C ASP A 340 -4.14 -21.24 37.62
N ILE A 341 -5.35 -21.04 38.16
CA ILE A 341 -6.08 -22.01 38.98
C ILE A 341 -7.27 -22.66 38.25
N PHE A 342 -7.17 -22.80 36.92
CA PHE A 342 -8.28 -23.27 36.09
C PHE A 342 -8.85 -24.62 36.56
N SER A 343 -10.10 -24.58 37.04
CA SER A 343 -10.84 -25.71 37.62
C SER A 343 -11.75 -26.43 36.62
N GLY A 344 -11.81 -25.94 35.37
CA GLY A 344 -12.78 -26.37 34.37
C GLY A 344 -13.97 -25.43 34.19
N GLU A 345 -14.13 -24.43 35.06
CA GLU A 345 -15.21 -23.43 34.93
C GLU A 345 -14.90 -22.41 33.82
N ILE A 346 -15.75 -22.35 32.78
CA ILE A 346 -15.55 -21.47 31.61
C ILE A 346 -16.29 -20.14 31.69
N THR A 347 -17.25 -20.00 32.62
CA THR A 347 -18.12 -18.83 32.79
C THR A 347 -17.38 -17.49 32.83
N PRO A 348 -16.20 -17.36 33.49
CA PRO A 348 -15.47 -16.09 33.52
C PRO A 348 -15.08 -15.57 32.12
N PHE A 349 -14.69 -16.49 31.22
CA PHE A 349 -14.16 -16.17 29.90
C PHE A 349 -15.25 -15.81 28.89
N GLU A 350 -16.52 -16.18 29.11
CA GLU A 350 -17.64 -15.83 28.23
C GLU A 350 -17.80 -14.30 28.07
N LYS A 351 -17.29 -13.53 29.04
CA LYS A 351 -17.32 -12.07 29.04
C LYS A 351 -16.22 -11.42 28.19
N SER A 352 -15.49 -12.17 27.37
CA SER A 352 -14.39 -11.66 26.53
C SER A 352 -14.81 -10.91 25.26
N GLU A 353 -16.10 -10.81 24.95
CA GLU A 353 -16.58 -10.10 23.76
C GLU A 353 -16.10 -8.63 23.66
N PRO A 354 -16.03 -7.83 24.75
CA PRO A 354 -15.46 -6.48 24.71
C PRO A 354 -14.00 -6.46 24.25
N LEU A 355 -13.17 -7.42 24.67
CA LEU A 355 -11.77 -7.53 24.22
C LEU A 355 -11.69 -7.84 22.72
N VAL A 356 -12.59 -8.68 22.20
CA VAL A 356 -12.67 -8.92 20.74
C VAL A 356 -12.98 -7.61 20.01
N ARG A 357 -13.93 -6.83 20.50
CA ARG A 357 -14.31 -5.53 19.89
C ARG A 357 -13.19 -4.49 19.97
N GLU A 358 -12.35 -4.54 21.00
CA GLU A 358 -11.26 -3.58 21.17
C GLU A 358 -10.05 -3.91 20.28
N TYR A 359 -9.67 -5.18 20.19
CA TYR A 359 -8.42 -5.59 19.55
C TYR A 359 -8.60 -6.15 18.13
N LEU A 360 -9.78 -6.70 17.81
CA LEU A 360 -10.07 -7.35 16.53
C LEU A 360 -11.09 -6.57 15.67
N PHE A 361 -11.56 -5.41 16.10
CA PHE A 361 -12.28 -4.43 15.27
C PHE A 361 -11.51 -3.09 15.23
#